data_AF-W7URE1-F1
#
_entry.id   AF-W7URE1-F1
#
_cell.length_a   1.000
_cell.length_b   1.000
_cell.length_c   1.000
_cell.angle_alpha   90.00
_cell.angle_beta   90.00
_cell.angle_gamma   90.00
#
_symmetry.space_group_name_H-M   'P 1'
#
loop_
_entity.id
_entity.type
_entity.pdbx_description
1 polymer ?
#
loop_
_entity_poly.entity_id
_entity_poly.type
_entity_poly.pdbx_seq_one_letter_code
_entity_poly.pdbx_strand_id
1 'polypeptide(L)'
;MSRFLYVHFDEDVPRNVEKEYNRMLRREKYLEERDAEYLNQSADFDDVLEINPDPASIPISEFEAEEIQKHNRRLDYLPVAMQMLRADYPEGYFLIRDYYYNQDKVSMMYLASKYGMTFEAVRYRIDRAKELLKDYITMHENI
;
A
#
# COMPACT_ATOMS: atom_id res chain seq x y z
N MET A 1 4.23 38.97 -24.76
CA MET A 1 3.03 38.64 -25.55
C MET A 1 3.36 38.80 -27.03
N SER A 2 3.68 37.69 -27.70
CA SER A 2 4.06 37.69 -29.13
C SER A 2 2.82 37.91 -30.01
N ARG A 3 2.83 38.97 -30.82
CA ARG A 3 1.76 39.34 -31.76
C ARG A 3 1.50 38.16 -32.71
N PHE A 4 0.24 37.72 -32.85
CA PHE A 4 -0.11 36.63 -33.77
C PHE A 4 0.25 37.00 -35.21
N LEU A 5 1.08 36.18 -35.85
CA LEU A 5 1.46 36.33 -37.25
C LEU A 5 0.44 35.56 -38.11
N TYR A 6 -0.27 36.26 -38.99
CA TYR A 6 -1.14 35.62 -39.97
C TYR A 6 -0.33 35.27 -41.21
N VAL A 7 -0.50 34.05 -41.70
CA VAL A 7 0.13 33.61 -42.96
C VAL A 7 -0.88 33.81 -44.08
N HIS A 8 -0.51 34.62 -45.06
CA HIS A 8 -1.27 34.82 -46.29
C HIS A 8 -0.62 34.01 -47.40
N PHE A 9 -1.43 33.23 -48.12
CA PHE A 9 -0.98 32.44 -49.27
C PHE A 9 -1.24 33.20 -50.58
N ASP A 10 -0.57 32.78 -51.67
CA ASP A 10 -0.74 33.38 -53.00
C ASP A 10 -2.14 33.11 -53.59
N GLU A 11 -2.51 33.84 -54.64
CA GLU A 11 -3.87 33.87 -55.23
C GLU A 11 -4.38 32.49 -55.74
N ASP A 12 -3.49 31.52 -55.94
CA ASP A 12 -3.83 30.15 -56.35
C ASP A 12 -4.43 29.31 -55.22
N VAL A 13 -4.36 29.78 -53.96
CA VAL A 13 -4.90 29.05 -52.81
C VAL A 13 -6.27 29.61 -52.43
N PRO A 14 -7.32 28.76 -52.42
CA PRO A 14 -8.65 29.17 -52.00
C PRO A 14 -8.68 29.77 -50.58
N ARG A 15 -9.32 30.94 -50.44
CA ARG A 15 -9.41 31.70 -49.17
C ARG A 15 -10.00 30.91 -47.99
N ASN A 16 -10.76 29.85 -48.23
CA ASN A 16 -11.27 28.97 -47.18
C ASN A 16 -10.14 28.14 -46.53
N VAL A 17 -9.18 27.66 -47.32
CA VAL A 17 -8.03 26.89 -46.84
C VAL A 17 -7.12 27.78 -45.99
N GLU A 18 -6.87 29.01 -46.43
CA GLU A 18 -6.09 30.00 -45.69
C GLU A 18 -6.74 30.37 -44.33
N LYS A 19 -8.07 30.49 -44.31
CA LYS A 19 -8.82 30.73 -43.07
C LYS A 19 -8.72 29.56 -42.11
N GLU A 20 -8.83 28.33 -42.59
CA GLU A 20 -8.68 27.13 -41.76
C GLU A 20 -7.25 26.97 -41.25
N TYR A 21 -6.25 27.20 -42.10
CA TYR A 21 -4.84 27.15 -41.72
C TYR A 21 -4.53 28.13 -40.59
N ASN A 22 -4.92 29.40 -40.74
CA ASN A 22 -4.70 30.41 -39.70
C ASN A 22 -5.51 30.13 -38.42
N ARG A 23 -6.65 29.43 -38.52
CA ARG A 23 -7.43 28.97 -37.35
C ARG A 23 -6.70 27.85 -36.60
N MET A 24 -6.11 26.90 -37.32
CA MET A 24 -5.34 25.80 -36.74
C MET A 24 -4.06 26.31 -36.09
N LEU A 25 -3.31 27.18 -36.78
CA LEU A 25 -2.11 27.83 -36.24
C LEU A 25 -2.40 28.58 -34.94
N ARG A 26 -3.59 29.21 -34.85
CA ARG A 26 -4.05 29.85 -33.61
C ARG A 26 -4.27 28.87 -32.47
N ARG A 27 -4.84 27.72 -32.76
CA ARG A 27 -5.07 26.68 -31.77
C ARG A 27 -3.75 26.06 -31.31
N GLU A 28 -2.82 25.79 -32.22
CA GLU A 28 -1.50 25.22 -31.88
C GLU A 28 -0.71 26.16 -30.98
N LYS A 29 -0.59 27.44 -31.33
CA LYS A 29 0.10 28.40 -30.47
C LYS A 29 -0.58 28.59 -29.10
N TYR A 30 -1.91 28.53 -29.05
CA TYR A 30 -2.62 28.52 -27.76
C TYR A 30 -2.28 27.29 -26.93
N LEU A 31 -2.20 26.10 -27.56
CA LEU A 31 -1.79 24.88 -26.87
C LEU A 31 -0.34 24.96 -26.40
N GLU A 32 0.60 25.48 -27.19
CA GLU A 32 1.99 25.70 -26.77
C GLU A 32 2.09 26.68 -25.60
N GLU A 33 1.33 27.79 -25.62
CA GLU A 33 1.29 28.75 -24.52
C GLU A 33 0.71 28.10 -23.25
N ARG A 34 -0.34 27.27 -23.38
CA ARG A 34 -0.90 26.51 -22.26
C ARG A 34 0.08 25.46 -21.75
N ASP A 35 0.71 24.70 -22.63
CA ASP A 35 1.65 23.65 -22.28
C ASP A 35 2.88 24.24 -21.61
N ALA A 36 3.36 25.42 -22.03
CA ALA A 36 4.42 26.15 -21.33
C ALA A 36 3.96 26.68 -19.95
N GLU A 37 2.71 27.12 -19.83
CA GLU A 37 2.12 27.53 -18.56
C GLU A 37 1.91 26.33 -17.61
N TYR A 38 1.60 25.15 -18.15
CA TYR A 38 1.42 23.89 -17.40
C TYR A 38 2.72 23.13 -17.15
N LEU A 39 3.75 23.24 -17.99
CA LEU A 39 5.10 22.73 -17.70
C LEU A 39 5.70 23.43 -16.49
N ASN A 40 5.37 24.71 -16.27
CA ASN A 40 5.69 25.42 -15.03
C ASN A 40 4.86 24.92 -13.82
N GLN A 41 3.87 24.05 -14.02
CA GLN A 41 3.02 23.47 -12.98
C GLN A 41 3.23 21.95 -12.81
N SER A 42 4.03 21.29 -13.65
CA SER A 42 4.48 19.93 -13.34
C SER A 42 5.56 20.04 -12.27
N ALA A 43 5.19 19.76 -11.02
CA ALA A 43 6.17 19.60 -9.94
C ALA A 43 7.18 18.54 -10.37
N ASP A 44 8.47 18.85 -10.26
CA ASP A 44 9.50 17.84 -10.48
C ASP A 44 9.32 16.73 -9.45
N PHE A 45 9.67 15.50 -9.82
CA PHE A 45 9.54 14.38 -8.89
C PHE A 45 10.35 14.62 -7.61
N ASP A 46 11.51 15.28 -7.75
CA ASP A 46 12.36 15.67 -6.63
C ASP A 46 11.69 16.73 -5.74
N ASP A 47 10.97 17.71 -6.32
CA ASP A 47 10.20 18.71 -5.56
C ASP A 47 9.08 18.06 -4.72
N VAL A 48 8.45 17.01 -5.24
CA VAL A 48 7.41 16.26 -4.53
C VAL A 48 8.01 15.45 -3.36
N LEU A 49 9.21 14.89 -3.55
CA LEU A 49 9.95 14.16 -2.52
C LEU A 49 10.45 15.08 -1.39
N GLU A 50 10.82 16.33 -1.68
CA GLU A 50 11.20 17.29 -0.64
C GLU A 50 10.03 17.63 0.30
N ILE A 51 8.82 17.74 -0.26
CA ILE A 51 7.61 18.07 0.53
C ILE A 51 7.09 16.84 1.28
N ASN A 52 7.13 15.67 0.66
CA ASN A 52 6.70 14.40 1.24
C ASN A 52 7.82 13.35 1.09
N PRO A 53 8.81 13.35 1.98
CA PRO A 53 9.88 12.37 1.93
C PRO A 53 9.30 10.95 2.08
N ASP A 54 9.88 10.00 1.36
CA ASP A 54 9.56 8.58 1.52
C ASP A 54 9.71 8.23 3.02
N PRO A 55 8.70 7.68 3.70
CA PRO A 55 8.81 7.29 5.09
C PRO A 55 9.97 6.31 5.36
N ALA A 56 10.45 5.59 4.34
CA ALA A 56 11.63 4.72 4.43
C ALA A 56 12.98 5.47 4.35
N SER A 57 12.99 6.74 3.94
CA SER A 57 14.19 7.59 3.86
C SER A 57 14.48 8.37 5.15
N ILE A 58 13.53 8.41 6.07
CA ILE A 58 13.71 8.99 7.41
C ILE A 58 14.69 8.09 8.18
N PRO A 59 15.80 8.62 8.74
CA PRO A 59 16.72 7.82 9.52
C PRO A 59 15.99 7.23 10.73
N ILE A 60 15.89 5.90 10.75
CA ILE A 60 15.26 5.15 11.84
C ILE A 60 16.06 5.44 13.12
N SER A 61 15.35 5.89 14.17
CA SER A 61 15.97 6.12 15.47
C SER A 61 16.58 4.81 16.01
N GLU A 62 17.69 4.86 16.75
CA GLU A 62 18.32 3.66 17.33
C GLU A 62 17.31 2.80 18.11
N PHE A 63 16.38 3.45 18.82
CA PHE A 63 15.30 2.80 19.56
C PHE A 63 14.32 2.05 18.65
N GLU A 64 13.97 2.62 17.50
CA GLU A 64 13.05 2.00 16.54
C GLU A 64 13.73 0.80 15.85
N ALA A 65 15.02 0.91 15.55
CA ALA A 65 15.80 -0.19 14.99
C ALA A 65 15.87 -1.38 15.96
N GLU A 66 16.03 -1.13 17.26
CA GLU A 66 15.97 -2.17 18.29
C GLU A 66 14.60 -2.85 18.37
N GLU A 67 13.50 -2.08 18.31
CA GLU A 67 12.14 -2.65 18.32
C GLU A 67 11.86 -3.50 17.07
N ILE A 68 12.33 -3.07 15.89
CA ILE A 68 12.25 -3.86 14.65
C ILE A 68 13.03 -5.17 14.82
N GLN A 69 14.25 -5.11 15.37
CA GLN A 69 15.03 -6.32 15.61
C GLN A 69 14.35 -7.28 16.59
N LYS A 70 13.77 -6.77 17.69
CA LYS A 70 12.99 -7.59 18.63
C LYS A 70 11.79 -8.22 17.91
N HIS A 71 11.04 -7.43 17.13
CA HIS A 71 9.91 -7.94 16.35
C HIS A 71 10.33 -9.07 15.41
N ASN A 72 11.43 -8.91 14.67
CA ASN A 72 11.93 -9.94 13.76
C ASN A 72 12.34 -11.22 14.51
N ARG A 73 13.01 -11.12 15.65
CA ARG A 73 13.35 -12.28 16.49
C ARG A 73 12.09 -13.01 16.99
N ARG A 74 11.02 -12.27 17.35
CA ARG A 74 9.73 -12.88 17.71
C ARG A 74 9.11 -13.64 16.55
N LEU A 75 9.19 -13.08 15.33
CA LEU A 75 8.70 -13.76 14.12
C LEU A 75 9.50 -15.04 13.82
N ASP A 76 10.82 -15.01 13.98
CA ASP A 76 11.68 -16.17 13.79
C ASP A 76 11.33 -17.30 14.78
N TYR A 77 10.93 -16.95 16.00
CA TYR A 77 10.53 -17.92 17.03
C TYR A 77 9.07 -18.42 16.90
N LEU A 78 8.21 -17.69 16.17
CA LEU A 78 6.79 -18.03 16.04
C LEU A 78 6.52 -19.49 15.60
N PRO A 79 7.27 -20.10 14.66
CA PRO A 79 7.07 -21.50 14.29
C PRO A 79 7.28 -22.47 15.46
N VAL A 80 8.25 -22.20 16.33
CA VAL A 80 8.53 -23.00 17.53
C VAL A 80 7.41 -22.82 18.54
N ALA A 81 6.97 -21.59 18.78
CA ALA A 81 5.83 -21.30 19.65
C ALA A 81 4.53 -21.99 19.16
N MET A 82 4.32 -22.05 17.85
CA MET A 82 3.18 -22.77 17.25
C MET A 82 3.27 -24.29 17.47
N GLN A 83 4.47 -24.87 17.50
CA GLN A 83 4.66 -26.28 17.83
C GLN A 83 4.40 -26.55 19.31
N MET A 84 4.84 -25.67 20.21
CA MET A 84 4.52 -25.74 21.65
C MET A 84 3.01 -25.64 21.88
N LEU A 85 2.34 -24.69 21.23
CA LEU A 85 0.89 -24.56 21.29
C LEU A 85 0.18 -25.84 20.82
N ARG A 86 0.70 -26.50 19.78
CA ARG A 86 0.13 -27.77 19.30
C ARG A 86 0.23 -28.90 20.35
N ALA A 87 1.31 -28.91 21.15
CA ALA A 87 1.51 -29.91 22.19
C ALA A 87 0.61 -29.64 23.43
N ASP A 88 0.58 -28.39 23.89
CA ASP A 88 -0.12 -28.01 25.12
C ASP A 88 -1.62 -27.76 24.91
N TYR A 89 -1.98 -27.16 23.78
CA TYR A 89 -3.35 -26.74 23.47
C TYR A 89 -3.75 -27.01 22.01
N PRO A 90 -3.95 -28.30 21.63
CA PRO A 90 -4.21 -28.69 20.24
C PRO A 90 -5.50 -28.11 19.67
N GLU A 91 -6.54 -27.96 20.49
CA GLU A 91 -7.82 -27.37 20.06
C GLU A 91 -7.66 -25.93 19.55
N GLY A 92 -6.90 -25.11 20.29
CA GLY A 92 -6.61 -23.74 19.90
C GLY A 92 -5.67 -23.64 18.71
N TYR A 93 -4.70 -24.56 18.63
CA TYR A 93 -3.81 -24.65 17.47
C TYR A 93 -4.59 -24.81 16.15
N PHE A 94 -5.55 -25.75 16.10
CA PHE A 94 -6.34 -25.96 14.89
C PHE A 94 -7.17 -24.73 14.51
N LEU A 95 -7.78 -24.06 15.50
CA LEU A 95 -8.56 -22.85 15.27
C LEU A 95 -7.68 -21.69 14.78
N ILE A 96 -6.50 -21.47 15.38
CA ILE A 96 -5.57 -20.43 14.92
C ILE A 96 -5.09 -20.73 13.49
N ARG A 97 -4.72 -21.99 13.22
CA ARG A 97 -4.27 -22.42 11.89
C ARG A 97 -5.35 -22.15 10.85
N ASP A 98 -6.57 -22.59 11.10
CA ASP A 98 -7.67 -22.45 10.14
C ASP A 98 -8.22 -21.02 10.08
N TYR A 99 -8.06 -20.19 11.11
CA TYR A 99 -8.50 -18.79 11.06
C TYR A 99 -7.49 -17.88 10.35
N TYR A 100 -6.19 -18.05 10.62
CA TYR A 100 -5.14 -17.13 10.16
C TYR A 100 -4.31 -17.64 8.97
N TYR A 101 -4.13 -18.96 8.82
CA TYR A 101 -3.29 -19.55 7.77
C TYR A 101 -4.08 -20.12 6.59
N ASN A 102 -5.41 -19.98 6.59
CA ASN A 102 -6.21 -20.34 5.43
C ASN A 102 -6.05 -19.32 4.30
N GLN A 103 -6.11 -19.80 3.05
CA GLN A 103 -6.02 -18.96 1.85
C GLN A 103 -7.20 -17.98 1.76
N ASP A 104 -8.38 -18.45 2.13
CA ASP A 104 -9.61 -17.66 2.17
C ASP A 104 -9.85 -17.08 3.56
N LYS A 105 -10.48 -15.90 3.61
CA LYS A 105 -10.92 -15.28 4.86
C LYS A 105 -12.02 -16.13 5.50
N VAL A 106 -11.71 -16.77 6.61
CA VAL A 106 -12.66 -17.60 7.35
C VAL A 106 -13.32 -16.80 8.48
N SER A 107 -14.65 -16.83 8.55
CA SER A 107 -15.40 -16.27 9.68
C SER A 107 -15.37 -17.21 10.89
N MET A 108 -15.34 -16.64 12.10
CA MET A 108 -15.47 -17.43 13.34
C MET A 108 -16.77 -18.25 13.38
N MET A 109 -17.84 -17.77 12.75
CA MET A 109 -19.11 -18.51 12.65
C MET A 109 -18.95 -19.77 11.77
N TYR A 110 -18.13 -19.70 10.73
CA TYR A 110 -17.81 -20.87 9.91
C TYR A 110 -17.00 -21.89 10.71
N LEU A 111 -16.03 -21.44 11.51
CA LEU A 111 -15.28 -22.32 12.41
C LEU A 111 -16.19 -22.97 13.45
N ALA A 112 -17.13 -22.21 14.02
CA ALA A 112 -18.12 -22.72 14.95
C ALA A 112 -18.92 -23.89 14.33
N SER A 113 -19.44 -23.69 13.12
CA SER A 113 -20.14 -24.74 12.37
C SER A 113 -19.24 -25.93 12.01
N LYS A 114 -18.00 -25.69 11.57
CA LYS A 114 -17.04 -26.72 11.16
C LYS A 114 -16.62 -27.63 12.32
N TYR A 115 -16.39 -27.05 13.49
CA TYR A 115 -15.94 -27.76 14.69
C TYR A 115 -17.08 -28.16 15.63
N GLY A 116 -18.34 -27.84 15.29
CA GLY A 116 -19.52 -28.18 16.10
C GLY A 116 -19.55 -27.46 17.45
N MET A 117 -19.08 -26.23 17.51
CA MET A 117 -18.97 -25.42 18.73
C MET A 117 -19.82 -24.16 18.65
N THR A 118 -20.04 -23.49 19.78
CA THR A 118 -20.64 -22.15 19.78
C THR A 118 -19.63 -21.08 19.35
N PHE A 119 -20.13 -19.95 18.88
CA PHE A 119 -19.30 -18.80 18.49
C PHE A 119 -18.44 -18.31 19.67
N GLU A 120 -19.02 -18.26 20.87
CA GLU A 120 -18.32 -17.81 22.09
C GLU A 120 -17.19 -18.76 22.45
N ALA A 121 -17.39 -20.07 22.29
CA ALA A 121 -16.35 -21.06 22.50
C ALA A 121 -15.20 -20.87 21.49
N VAL A 122 -15.49 -20.69 20.20
CA VAL A 122 -14.44 -20.40 19.20
C VAL A 122 -13.64 -19.16 19.58
N ARG A 123 -14.34 -18.07 19.91
CA ARG A 123 -13.70 -16.80 20.29
C ARG A 123 -12.79 -16.97 21.50
N TYR A 124 -13.30 -17.56 22.58
CA TYR A 124 -12.55 -17.82 23.79
C TYR A 124 -11.30 -18.68 23.53
N ARG A 125 -11.44 -19.75 22.75
CA ARG A 125 -10.32 -20.65 22.44
C ARG A 125 -9.24 -19.97 21.58
N ILE A 126 -9.65 -19.14 20.62
CA ILE A 126 -8.71 -18.34 19.81
C ILE A 126 -7.98 -17.31 20.69
N ASP A 127 -8.70 -16.59 21.54
CA ASP A 127 -8.11 -15.58 22.42
C ASP A 127 -7.14 -16.23 23.41
N ARG A 128 -7.51 -17.37 24.00
CA ARG A 128 -6.63 -18.15 24.87
C ARG A 128 -5.37 -18.65 24.15
N ALA A 129 -5.52 -19.12 22.91
CA ALA A 129 -4.40 -19.59 22.11
C ALA A 129 -3.43 -18.43 21.75
N LYS A 130 -3.94 -17.21 21.54
CA LYS A 130 -3.10 -16.02 21.35
C LYS A 130 -2.33 -15.65 22.62
N GLU A 131 -2.97 -15.70 23.78
CA GLU A 131 -2.31 -15.47 25.07
C GLU A 131 -1.16 -16.45 25.26
N LEU A 132 -1.39 -17.75 25.04
CA LEU A 132 -0.36 -18.77 25.15
C LEU A 132 0.81 -18.53 24.17
N LEU A 133 0.53 -18.19 22.91
CA LEU A 133 1.59 -17.84 21.95
C LEU A 133 2.43 -16.65 22.41
N LYS A 134 1.77 -15.62 22.96
CA LYS A 134 2.47 -14.46 23.53
C LYS A 134 3.33 -14.88 24.72
N ASP A 135 2.82 -15.73 25.59
CA ASP A 135 3.57 -16.24 26.75
C ASP A 135 4.79 -17.04 26.30
N TYR A 136 4.66 -17.95 25.33
CA TYR A 136 5.79 -18.73 24.81
C TYR A 136 6.89 -17.85 24.21
N ILE A 137 6.50 -16.82 23.45
CA ILE A 137 7.45 -15.86 22.87
C ILE A 137 8.14 -15.05 23.98
N THR A 138 7.38 -14.57 24.96
CA THR A 138 7.90 -13.76 26.07
C THR A 138 8.82 -14.59 26.99
N MET A 139 8.50 -15.87 27.21
CA MET A 139 9.36 -16.79 27.95
C MET A 139 10.71 -16.96 27.24
N HIS A 140 10.71 -17.13 25.91
CA HIS A 140 11.95 -17.25 25.13
C HIS A 140 12.82 -15.98 25.18
N GLU A 141 12.22 -14.79 25.23
CA GLU A 141 12.97 -13.54 25.34
C GLU A 141 13.71 -13.35 26.68
N ASN A 142 13.27 -14.06 27.72
CA ASN A 142 13.82 -13.96 29.08
C ASN A 142 14.80 -15.10 29.43
N ILE A 143 15.08 -16.02 28.50
CA ILE A 143 16.05 -17.13 28.64
C ILE A 143 17.40 -16.70 28.07
#